data_AF-A0A0R1GRT3-F1
#
_entry.id   AF-A0A0R1GRT3-F1
#
_cell.length_a   1.000
_cell.length_b   1.000
_cell.length_c   1.000
_cell.angle_alpha   90.00
_cell.angle_beta   90.00
_cell.angle_gamma   90.00
#
_symmetry.space_group_name_H-M   'P 1'
#
loop_
_entity.id
_entity.type
_entity.pdbx_description
1 polymer ?
#
loop_
_entity_poly.entity_id
_entity_poly.type
_entity_poly.pdbx_seq_one_letter_code
_entity_poly.pdbx_strand_id
1 'polypeptide(L)'
;MTNHERMNVSYSHSLVSGSLLDEHHVNDSEIEEAMDELNGLILANHFDPFGNEPTIFLKLGDISLEVKATKDCQACMRDLMAVLARRNWNRKYGYGC
;
A
#
# COMPACT_ATOMS: atom_id res chain seq x y z
N MET A 1 3.75 -7.98 -27.18
CA MET A 1 3.99 -7.11 -26.01
C MET A 1 2.72 -6.32 -25.79
N THR A 2 1.88 -6.78 -24.87
CA THR A 2 0.66 -6.06 -24.47
C THR A 2 1.07 -4.96 -23.50
N ASN A 3 0.70 -3.71 -23.80
CA ASN A 3 0.76 -2.61 -22.85
C ASN A 3 -0.15 -2.98 -21.67
N HIS A 4 0.43 -3.39 -20.54
CA HIS A 4 -0.29 -3.36 -19.27
C HIS A 4 -0.37 -1.88 -18.88
N GLU A 5 -1.50 -1.23 -19.21
CA GLU A 5 -1.82 0.08 -18.66
C GLU A 5 -1.88 -0.07 -17.14
N ARG A 6 -0.95 0.59 -16.44
CA ARG A 6 -0.93 0.59 -14.97
C ARG A 6 -2.19 1.25 -14.46
N MET A 7 -2.84 0.61 -13.50
CA MET A 7 -4.03 1.14 -12.87
C MET A 7 -3.61 2.15 -11.80
N ASN A 8 -3.92 3.43 -12.03
CA ASN A 8 -3.72 4.47 -11.03
C ASN A 8 -4.90 4.48 -10.06
N VAL A 9 -4.61 4.32 -8.79
CA VAL A 9 -5.60 4.31 -7.73
C VAL A 9 -5.22 5.39 -6.73
N SER A 10 -6.03 6.45 -6.67
CA SER A 10 -5.91 7.41 -5.57
C SER A 10 -6.40 6.72 -4.30
N TYR A 11 -5.53 6.58 -3.32
CA TYR A 11 -5.85 5.98 -2.04
C TYR A 11 -6.79 6.92 -1.29
N SER A 12 -8.10 6.65 -1.34
CA SER A 12 -9.10 7.41 -0.58
C SER A 12 -9.61 6.65 0.64
N HIS A 13 -9.81 5.32 0.59
CA HIS A 13 -10.20 4.47 1.74
C HIS A 13 -9.90 2.96 1.55
N SER A 14 -9.67 2.29 2.69
CA SER A 14 -9.45 0.85 2.97
C SER A 14 -9.14 -0.11 1.82
N LEU A 15 -7.86 -0.45 1.64
CA LEU A 15 -7.43 -1.61 0.81
C LEU A 15 -7.89 -2.95 1.39
N VAL A 16 -8.43 -2.96 2.62
CA VAL A 16 -9.00 -4.16 3.28
C VAL A 16 -10.44 -4.43 2.82
N SER A 17 -11.19 -3.40 2.42
CA SER A 17 -12.57 -3.55 1.94
C SER A 17 -12.68 -3.99 0.47
N GLY A 18 -11.59 -3.94 -0.29
CA GLY A 18 -11.58 -4.24 -1.71
C GLY A 18 -10.45 -5.19 -2.05
N SER A 19 -10.81 -6.23 -2.80
CA SER A 19 -10.01 -7.29 -3.40
C SER A 19 -8.81 -6.86 -4.26
N LEU A 20 -8.45 -5.57 -4.28
CA LEU A 20 -7.51 -4.97 -5.22
C LEU A 20 -6.09 -5.57 -5.13
N LEU A 21 -5.51 -5.72 -3.94
CA LEU A 21 -4.12 -6.22 -3.85
C LEU A 21 -4.02 -7.73 -4.04
N ASP A 22 -5.09 -8.48 -3.76
CA ASP A 22 -5.12 -9.93 -3.95
C ASP A 22 -5.48 -10.31 -5.39
N GLU A 23 -6.39 -9.58 -6.05
CA GLU A 23 -6.74 -9.80 -7.45
C GLU A 23 -5.56 -9.51 -8.39
N HIS A 24 -4.73 -8.53 -8.03
CA HIS A 24 -3.62 -8.08 -8.86
C HIS A 24 -2.27 -8.74 -8.52
N HIS A 25 -2.28 -9.84 -7.77
CA HIS A 25 -1.09 -10.68 -7.52
C HIS A 25 0.15 -9.92 -7.01
N VAL A 26 -0.06 -8.87 -6.21
CA VAL A 26 1.05 -8.14 -5.59
C VAL A 26 1.77 -9.07 -4.62
N ASN A 27 3.09 -9.12 -4.66
CA ASN A 27 3.85 -10.02 -3.78
C ASN A 27 4.07 -9.41 -2.39
N ASP A 28 4.36 -10.25 -1.39
CA ASP A 28 4.52 -9.78 0.00
C ASP A 28 5.73 -8.83 0.16
N SER A 29 6.81 -9.00 -0.63
CA SER A 29 8.00 -8.14 -0.61
C SER A 29 7.70 -6.72 -1.12
N GLU A 30 6.89 -6.58 -2.16
CA GLU A 30 6.46 -5.28 -2.69
C GLU A 30 5.61 -4.52 -1.66
N ILE A 31 4.77 -5.24 -0.91
CA ILE A 31 3.99 -4.67 0.18
C ILE A 31 4.92 -4.19 1.31
N GLU A 32 5.93 -4.98 1.67
CA GLU A 32 6.94 -4.63 2.68
C GLU A 32 7.76 -3.39 2.28
N GLU A 33 8.25 -3.35 1.03
CA GLU A 33 8.97 -2.19 0.48
C GLU A 33 8.11 -0.92 0.51
N ALA A 34 6.84 -1.02 0.10
CA ALA A 34 5.92 0.11 0.15
C ALA A 34 5.62 0.59 1.57
N MET A 35 5.56 -0.31 2.55
CA MET A 35 5.42 0.07 3.97
C MET A 35 6.66 0.81 4.48
N ASP A 36 7.86 0.38 4.10
CA ASP A 36 9.11 1.04 4.48
C ASP A 36 9.21 2.46 3.88
N GLU A 37 8.82 2.63 2.61
CA GLU A 37 8.74 3.95 1.97
C GLU A 37 7.76 4.88 2.69
N LEU A 38 6.56 4.39 3.03
CA LEU A 38 5.57 5.16 3.79
C LEU A 38 6.08 5.54 5.18
N ASN A 39 6.75 4.62 5.88
CA ASN A 39 7.30 4.87 7.21
C ASN A 39 8.40 5.94 7.16
N GLY A 40 9.30 5.86 6.17
CA GLY A 40 10.34 6.85 5.93
C GLY A 40 9.77 8.26 5.74
N LEU A 41 8.66 8.38 4.99
CA LEU A 41 7.97 9.66 4.79
C LEU A 41 7.27 10.19 6.04
N ILE A 42 6.62 9.32 6.82
CA ILE A 42 5.98 9.73 8.08
C ILE A 42 7.05 10.30 9.03
N LEU A 43 8.20 9.62 9.13
CA LEU A 43 9.33 10.10 9.93
C LEU A 43 9.87 11.42 9.39
N ALA A 44 10.11 11.53 8.07
CA ALA A 44 10.59 12.76 7.45
C ALA A 44 9.65 13.95 7.69
N ASN A 45 8.33 13.75 7.53
CA ASN A 45 7.36 14.82 7.74
C ASN A 45 7.17 15.19 9.23
N HIS A 46 7.36 14.24 10.15
CA HIS A 46 7.32 14.55 11.60
C HIS A 46 8.39 15.59 11.99
N PHE A 47 9.49 15.65 11.24
CA PHE A 47 10.56 16.62 11.43
C PHE A 47 10.53 17.78 10.44
N ASP A 48 9.51 17.89 9.57
CA ASP A 48 9.37 19.01 8.64
C ASP A 48 8.79 20.25 9.37
N PRO A 49 9.58 21.32 9.58
CA PRO A 49 9.09 22.54 10.24
C PRO A 49 8.07 23.32 9.40
N PHE A 50 7.92 23.01 8.12
CA PHE A 50 7.00 23.70 7.20
C PHE A 50 5.65 22.99 7.05
N GLY A 51 5.53 21.75 7.56
CA GLY A 51 4.28 20.99 7.54
C GLY A 51 3.77 20.67 6.14
N ASN A 52 4.65 20.44 5.16
CA ASN A 52 4.21 20.08 3.83
C ASN A 52 3.57 18.69 3.85
N GLU A 53 2.38 18.54 3.28
CA GLU A 53 1.78 17.22 3.15
C GLU A 53 2.46 16.44 2.01
N PRO A 54 3.12 15.31 2.28
CA PRO A 54 3.78 14.54 1.25
C PRO A 54 2.73 13.88 0.37
N THR A 55 2.85 14.10 -0.95
CA THR A 55 2.20 13.23 -1.95
C THR A 55 3.21 12.18 -2.40
N ILE A 56 2.88 10.90 -2.24
CA ILE A 56 3.71 9.78 -2.69
C ILE A 56 2.93 8.87 -3.66
N PHE A 57 3.66 8.33 -4.63
CA PHE A 57 3.20 7.31 -5.54
C PHE A 57 3.94 6.01 -5.27
N LEU A 58 3.27 5.02 -4.70
CA LEU A 58 3.80 3.67 -4.46
C LEU A 58 3.46 2.77 -5.64
N LYS A 59 4.36 1.87 -5.99
CA LYS A 59 4.16 0.89 -7.07
C LYS A 59 4.07 -0.50 -6.46
N LEU A 60 2.98 -1.20 -6.74
CA LEU A 60 2.68 -2.54 -6.23
C LEU A 60 2.21 -3.39 -7.41
N GLY A 61 3.11 -4.16 -8.03
CA GLY A 61 2.83 -4.86 -9.28
C GLY A 61 2.32 -3.92 -10.38
N ASP A 62 1.12 -4.20 -10.87
CA ASP A 62 0.44 -3.39 -11.90
C ASP A 62 -0.38 -2.22 -11.34
N ILE A 63 -0.41 -2.06 -10.02
CA ILE A 63 -1.12 -0.98 -9.32
C ILE A 63 -0.14 0.15 -8.96
N SER A 64 -0.58 1.39 -9.15
CA SER A 64 0.08 2.56 -8.61
C SER A 64 -0.84 3.25 -7.60
N LEU A 65 -0.41 3.29 -6.33
CA LEU A 65 -1.16 3.93 -5.24
C LEU A 65 -0.66 5.35 -5.03
N GLU A 66 -1.55 6.33 -5.16
CA GLU A 66 -1.28 7.73 -4.84
C GLU A 66 -1.82 8.07 -3.45
N VAL A 67 -0.94 8.50 -2.54
CA VAL A 67 -1.28 8.86 -1.15
C VAL A 67 -0.97 10.35 -0.94
N LYS A 68 -1.98 11.14 -0.52
CA LYS A 68 -1.92 12.62 -0.57
C LYS A 68 -1.69 13.32 0.77
N ALA A 69 -1.68 12.59 1.89
CA ALA A 69 -1.45 13.18 3.21
C ALA A 69 -0.81 12.19 4.18
N THR A 70 -0.13 12.69 5.22
CA THR A 70 0.54 11.85 6.23
C THR A 70 -0.42 10.96 7.02
N LYS A 71 -1.62 11.46 7.33
CA LYS A 71 -2.69 10.64 7.94
C LYS A 71 -3.10 9.48 7.04
N ASP A 72 -3.06 9.69 5.72
CA ASP A 72 -3.39 8.69 4.72
C ASP A 72 -2.21 7.71 4.55
N CYS A 73 -0.95 8.14 4.73
CA CYS A 73 0.20 7.23 4.82
C CYS A 73 0.05 6.24 5.96
N GLN A 74 -0.35 6.70 7.16
CA GLN A 74 -0.57 5.83 8.31
C GLN A 74 -1.73 4.85 8.09
N ALA A 75 -2.82 5.31 7.47
CA ALA A 75 -3.94 4.46 7.12
C ALA A 75 -3.53 3.41 6.06
N CYS A 76 -2.78 3.83 5.03
CA CYS A 76 -2.29 2.97 3.96
C CYS A 76 -1.37 1.87 4.51
N MET A 77 -0.43 2.22 5.39
CA MET A 77 0.41 1.23 6.07
C MET A 77 -0.42 0.20 6.85
N ARG A 78 -1.43 0.64 7.62
CA ARG A 78 -2.28 -0.28 8.40
C ARG A 78 -3.04 -1.25 7.50
N ASP A 79 -3.53 -0.77 6.37
CA ASP A 79 -4.20 -1.63 5.40
C ASP A 79 -3.24 -2.64 4.77
N LEU A 80 -2.05 -2.21 4.36
CA LEU A 80 -1.00 -3.10 3.82
C LEU A 80 -0.60 -4.19 4.83
N MET A 81 -0.42 -3.82 6.10
CA MET A 81 -0.19 -4.78 7.20
C MET A 81 -1.34 -5.77 7.36
N ALA A 82 -2.59 -5.30 7.25
CA ALA A 82 -3.76 -6.17 7.34
C ALA A 82 -3.85 -7.17 6.17
N VAL A 83 -3.44 -6.77 4.96
CA VAL A 83 -3.32 -7.67 3.81
C VAL A 83 -2.30 -8.78 4.08
N LEU A 84 -1.09 -8.44 4.53
CA LEU A 84 -0.07 -9.43 4.90
C LEU A 84 -0.56 -10.38 6.00
N ALA A 85 -1.19 -9.84 7.04
CA ALA A 85 -1.73 -10.63 8.15
C ALA A 85 -2.79 -11.64 7.67
N ARG A 86 -3.70 -11.21 6.77
CA ARG A 86 -4.73 -12.07 6.19
C ARG A 86 -4.12 -13.16 5.28
N ARG A 87 -3.14 -12.82 4.44
CA ARG A 87 -2.45 -13.81 3.60
C ARG A 87 -1.71 -14.85 4.42
N ASN A 88 -1.04 -14.43 5.49
CA ASN A 88 -0.39 -15.35 6.41
C ASN A 88 -1.40 -16.25 7.13
N TRP A 89 -2.55 -15.71 7.54
CA TRP A 89 -3.65 -16.49 8.10
C TRP A 89 -4.16 -17.56 7.11
N ASN A 90 -4.41 -17.17 5.86
CA ASN A 90 -4.83 -18.07 4.78
C ASN A 90 -3.81 -19.20 4.56
N ARG A 91 -2.51 -18.87 4.50
CA ARG A 91 -1.42 -19.86 4.42
C ARG A 91 -1.40 -20.82 5.61
N LYS A 92 -1.57 -20.30 6.83
CA LYS A 92 -1.53 -21.10 8.07
C LYS A 92 -2.71 -22.07 8.20
N TYR A 93 -3.90 -21.65 7.79
CA TYR A 93 -5.13 -22.42 7.98
C TYR A 93 -5.66 -23.09 6.71
N GLY A 94 -4.93 -22.99 5.60
CA GLY A 94 -5.27 -23.65 4.34
C GLY A 94 -6.54 -23.11 3.66
N TYR A 95 -6.95 -21.88 3.99
CA TYR A 95 -7.98 -21.18 3.22
C TYR A 95 -7.32 -20.71 1.92
N GLY A 96 -7.49 -21.52 0.87
CA GLY A 96 -6.90 -21.26 -0.44
C GLY A 96 -7.40 -19.96 -1.06
N CYS A 97 -6.50 -19.32 -1.80
CA CYS A 97 -6.83 -18.51 -2.96
C CYS A 97 -6.91 -19.45 -4.17
#